data_AF-A0AAQ3SET9-F1
#
_entry.id   AF-A0AAQ3SET9-F1
#
_cell.length_a   1.000
_cell.length_b   1.000
_cell.length_c   1.000
_cell.angle_alpha   90.00
_cell.angle_beta   90.00
_cell.angle_gamma   90.00
#
_symmetry.space_group_name_H-M   'P 1'
#
loop_
_entity.id
_entity.type
_entity.pdbx_description
1 polymer ?
#
loop_
_entity_poly.entity_id
_entity_poly.type
_entity_poly.pdbx_seq_one_letter_code
_entity_poly.pdbx_strand_id
1 'polypeptide(L)'
;MSISEYRDKFLQLSRYCSEEVNTDPKQQYRFLKGLVDPLRYQLMIHTFPNCQHLIDCAIVTENTRREMEEKKRKKQAQQSSSNTRPKYSGSTYY
;
A
#
# COMPACT_ATOMS: atom_id res chain seq x y z
N MET A 1 -0.19 -3.29 -10.02
CA MET A 1 1.26 -3.29 -10.18
C MET A 1 1.86 -3.12 -8.79
N SER A 2 2.76 -4.01 -8.39
CA SER A 2 3.50 -3.88 -7.14
C SER A 2 4.54 -2.75 -7.21
N ILE A 3 5.07 -2.33 -6.08
CA ILE A 3 6.14 -1.32 -6.06
C ILE A 3 7.40 -1.85 -6.71
N SER A 4 7.72 -3.14 -6.55
CA SER A 4 8.87 -3.75 -7.20
C SER A 4 8.74 -3.70 -8.73
N GLU A 5 7.57 -4.06 -9.27
CA GLU A 5 7.29 -3.95 -10.70
C GLU A 5 7.36 -2.49 -11.19
N TYR A 6 6.83 -1.55 -10.39
CA TYR A 6 6.92 -0.13 -10.70
C TYR A 6 8.37 0.36 -10.74
N ARG A 7 9.19 -0.04 -9.76
CA ARG A 7 10.62 0.29 -9.67
C ARG A 7 11.38 -0.18 -10.90
N ASP A 8 11.12 -1.40 -11.38
CA ASP A 8 11.79 -1.91 -12.57
C ASP A 8 11.40 -1.12 -13.82
N LYS A 9 10.10 -0.79 -13.99
CA LYS A 9 9.65 0.09 -15.09
C LYS A 9 10.24 1.50 -14.98
N PHE A 10 10.33 2.04 -13.77
CA PHE A 10 10.93 3.34 -13.53
C PHE A 10 12.41 3.37 -13.97
N LEU A 11 13.17 2.32 -13.63
CA LEU A 11 14.58 2.17 -14.05
C LEU A 11 14.73 1.90 -15.56
N GLN A 12 13.74 1.27 -16.20
CA GLN A 12 13.74 1.13 -17.64
C GLN A 12 13.52 2.47 -18.33
N LEU A 13 12.55 3.26 -17.84
CA LEU A 13 12.20 4.57 -18.40
C LEU A 13 13.25 5.65 -18.10
N SER A 14 13.93 5.57 -16.96
CA SER A 14 14.99 6.52 -16.59
C SER A 14 16.13 6.60 -17.61
N ARG A 15 16.35 5.53 -18.39
CA ARG A 15 17.32 5.49 -19.48
C ARG A 15 16.99 6.45 -20.61
N TYR A 16 15.71 6.73 -20.82
CA TYR A 16 15.21 7.62 -21.88
C TYR A 16 14.95 9.04 -21.41
N CYS A 17 14.87 9.25 -20.09
CA CYS A 17 14.57 10.55 -19.48
C CYS A 17 15.65 10.94 -18.45
N SER A 18 16.92 10.78 -18.83
CA SER A 18 18.06 11.00 -17.94
C SER A 18 18.09 12.39 -17.33
N GLU A 19 17.67 13.44 -18.05
CA GLU A 19 17.60 14.81 -17.54
C GLU A 19 16.57 15.02 -16.41
N GLU A 20 15.51 14.20 -16.40
CA GLU A 20 14.47 14.24 -15.38
C GLU A 20 14.85 13.50 -14.09
N VAL A 21 15.92 12.70 -14.12
CA VAL A 21 16.36 11.84 -13.01
C VAL A 21 17.87 11.94 -12.78
N ASN A 22 18.51 12.99 -13.29
CA ASN A 22 19.96 13.18 -13.22
C ASN A 22 20.48 13.51 -11.82
N THR A 23 19.59 13.87 -10.89
CA THR A 23 19.93 14.08 -9.49
C THR A 23 19.02 13.25 -8.61
N ASP A 24 19.55 12.80 -7.48
CA ASP A 24 18.78 11.97 -6.54
C ASP A 24 17.47 12.66 -6.08
N PRO A 25 17.43 13.97 -5.74
CA PRO A 25 16.16 14.64 -5.41
C PRO A 25 15.13 14.62 -6.55
N LYS A 26 15.56 14.80 -7.81
CA LYS A 26 14.66 14.71 -8.95
C LYS A 26 14.15 13.29 -9.15
N GLN A 27 15.02 12.30 -8.99
CA GLN A 27 14.67 10.90 -9.07
C GLN A 27 13.65 10.53 -7.98
N GLN A 28 13.87 10.95 -6.73
CA GLN A 28 12.93 10.78 -5.62
C GLN A 28 11.57 11.41 -5.93
N TYR A 29 11.56 12.66 -6.41
CA TYR A 29 10.33 13.36 -6.79
C TYR A 29 9.55 12.62 -7.88
N ARG A 30 10.24 12.20 -8.95
CA ARG A 30 9.63 11.47 -10.06
C ARG A 30 9.09 10.12 -9.62
N PHE A 31 9.82 9.41 -8.76
CA PHE A 31 9.36 8.15 -8.18
C PHE A 31 8.12 8.34 -7.31
N LEU A 32 8.13 9.28 -6.37
CA LEU A 32 6.98 9.61 -5.52
C LEU A 32 5.74 9.99 -6.34
N LYS A 33 5.92 10.77 -7.41
CA LYS A 33 4.82 11.22 -8.28
C LYS A 33 4.11 10.05 -8.99
N GLY A 34 4.81 8.96 -9.27
CA GLY A 34 4.21 7.78 -9.91
C GLY A 34 3.69 6.72 -8.95
N LEU A 35 3.80 6.92 -7.63
CA LEU A 35 3.15 6.08 -6.64
C LEU A 35 1.64 6.35 -6.60
N VAL A 36 0.88 5.34 -6.20
CA VAL A 36 -0.55 5.49 -5.90
C VAL A 36 -0.76 6.43 -4.70
N ASP A 37 -1.86 7.19 -4.71
CA ASP A 37 -2.11 8.27 -3.75
C ASP A 37 -1.93 7.88 -2.27
N PRO A 38 -2.40 6.72 -1.78
CA PRO A 38 -2.22 6.35 -0.38
C PRO A 38 -0.74 6.20 0.02
N LEU A 39 0.06 5.55 -0.84
CA LEU A 39 1.49 5.36 -0.60
C LEU A 39 2.26 6.66 -0.76
N ARG A 40 1.90 7.45 -1.78
CA ARG A 40 2.48 8.77 -2.01
C ARG A 40 2.24 9.68 -0.82
N TYR A 41 1.03 9.73 -0.29
CA TYR A 41 0.68 10.55 0.88
C TYR A 41 1.46 10.15 2.12
N GLN A 42 1.59 8.85 2.37
CA GLN A 42 2.35 8.36 3.51
C GLN A 42 3.85 8.66 3.39
N LEU A 43 4.43 8.56 2.19
CA LEU A 43 5.86 8.73 2.00
C LEU A 43 6.27 10.20 1.80
N MET A 44 5.38 11.08 1.30
CA MET A 44 5.75 12.48 0.98
C MET A 44 6.10 13.32 2.21
N ILE A 45 5.64 12.92 3.40
CA ILE A 45 5.93 13.62 4.66
C ILE A 45 7.31 13.29 5.22
N HIS A 46 8.00 12.30 4.63
CA HIS A 46 9.30 11.84 5.07
C HIS A 46 10.40 12.35 4.14
N THR A 47 11.58 12.61 4.72
CA THR A 47 12.80 12.89 3.98
C THR A 47 13.63 11.62 3.87
N PHE A 48 14.11 11.30 2.68
CA PHE A 48 14.94 10.13 2.43
C PHE A 48 16.35 10.56 2.01
N PRO A 49 17.41 9.88 2.51
CA PRO A 49 18.78 10.20 2.17
C PRO A 49 19.11 9.93 0.69
N ASN A 50 18.42 8.96 0.06
CA ASN A 50 18.56 8.66 -1.35
C ASN A 50 17.31 7.96 -1.90
N CYS A 51 17.20 7.86 -3.23
CA CYS A 51 16.09 7.22 -3.92
C CYS A 51 15.96 5.73 -3.61
N GLN A 52 17.06 5.02 -3.36
CA GLN A 52 17.00 3.60 -2.99
C GLN A 52 16.32 3.41 -1.63
N HIS A 53 16.62 4.25 -0.65
CA HIS A 53 15.97 4.23 0.66
C HIS A 53 14.47 4.52 0.54
N LEU A 54 14.08 5.47 -0.30
CA LEU A 54 12.67 5.74 -0.62
C LEU A 54 11.98 4.49 -1.21
N ILE A 55 12.61 3.79 -2.16
CA ILE A 55 12.08 2.58 -2.78
C ILE A 55 11.89 1.47 -1.72
N ASP A 56 12.89 1.24 -0.88
CA ASP A 56 12.85 0.21 0.15
C ASP A 56 11.72 0.48 1.15
N CYS A 57 11.60 1.72 1.62
CA CYS A 57 10.50 2.16 2.49
C CYS A 57 9.13 1.99 1.81
N ALA A 58 9.05 2.27 0.50
CA ALA A 58 7.81 2.10 -0.25
C ALA A 58 7.39 0.62 -0.29
N ILE A 59 8.30 -0.31 -0.59
CA ILE A 59 8.04 -1.76 -0.61
C ILE A 59 7.54 -2.24 0.76
N VAL A 60 8.23 -1.86 1.84
CA VAL A 60 7.80 -2.20 3.22
C VAL A 60 6.41 -1.67 3.51
N THR A 61 6.11 -0.44 3.07
CA THR A 61 4.80 0.19 3.28
C THR A 61 3.69 -0.55 2.52
N GLU A 62 3.92 -0.93 1.26
CA GLU A 62 2.96 -1.73 0.48
C GLU A 62 2.66 -3.07 1.15
N ASN A 63 3.69 -3.78 1.58
CA ASN A 63 3.54 -5.08 2.25
C ASN A 63 2.76 -4.93 3.55
N THR A 64 3.13 -3.95 4.37
CA THR A 64 2.44 -3.66 5.64
C THR A 64 0.95 -3.37 5.41
N ARG A 65 0.61 -2.56 4.40
CA ARG A 65 -0.78 -2.26 4.04
C ARG A 65 -1.53 -3.52 3.62
N ARG A 66 -0.93 -4.35 2.75
CA ARG A 66 -1.50 -5.61 2.28
C ARG A 66 -1.80 -6.57 3.44
N GLU A 67 -0.87 -6.70 4.39
CA GLU A 67 -1.06 -7.51 5.60
C GLU A 67 -2.22 -7.02 6.46
N MET A 68 -2.35 -5.70 6.65
CA MET A 68 -3.47 -5.11 7.40
C MET A 68 -4.82 -5.36 6.74
N GLU A 69 -4.89 -5.24 5.42
CA GLU A 69 -6.10 -5.54 4.64
C GLU A 69 -6.51 -7.02 4.74
N GLU A 70 -5.54 -7.93 4.68
CA GLU A 70 -5.80 -9.35 4.85
C GLU A 70 -6.30 -9.67 6.27
N LYS A 71 -5.67 -9.10 7.30
CA LYS A 71 -6.12 -9.23 8.70
C LYS A 71 -7.56 -8.72 8.88
N LYS A 72 -7.90 -7.58 8.27
CA LYS A 72 -9.27 -7.02 8.30
C LYS A 72 -10.27 -7.96 7.62
N ARG A 73 -9.92 -8.51 6.45
CA ARG A 73 -10.77 -9.46 5.71
C ARG A 73 -11.01 -10.75 6.51
N LYS A 74 -9.98 -11.32 7.15
CA LYS A 74 -10.11 -12.51 8.01
C LYS A 74 -11.04 -12.26 9.19
N LYS A 75 -10.91 -11.11 9.86
CA LYS A 75 -11.80 -10.72 10.98
C LYS A 75 -13.26 -10.53 10.52
N GLN A 76 -13.48 -9.87 9.39
CA GLN A 76 -14.84 -9.72 8.82
C GLN A 76 -15.44 -11.07 8.42
N ALA A 77 -14.67 -11.97 7.83
CA ALA A 77 -15.13 -13.32 7.48
C ALA A 77 -15.55 -14.12 8.71
N GLN A 78 -14.79 -14.04 9.81
CA GLN A 78 -15.14 -14.68 11.09
C GLN A 78 -16.37 -14.06 11.77
N GLN A 79 -16.55 -12.74 11.70
CA GLN A 79 -17.76 -12.07 12.20
C GLN A 79 -19.01 -12.44 11.37
N SER A 80 -18.84 -12.65 10.06
CA SER A 80 -19.93 -13.07 9.17
C SER A 80 -20.39 -14.50 9.47
N SER A 81 -19.48 -15.38 9.92
CA SER A 81 -19.82 -16.76 10.30
C SER A 81 -20.43 -16.89 11.70
N SER A 82 -20.27 -15.89 12.58
CA SER A 82 -20.82 -15.92 13.94
C SER A 82 -22.22 -15.30 14.06
N ASN A 83 -22.93 -15.08 12.96
CA ASN A 83 -24.27 -14.47 12.97
C ASN A 83 -25.38 -15.47 13.34
N THR A 84 -25.11 -16.39 14.27
CA THR A 84 -26.12 -17.18 14.99
C THR A 84 -26.80 -16.26 16.01
N ARG A 85 -27.51 -15.24 15.53
CA ARG A 85 -28.44 -14.46 16.35
C ARG A 85 -29.44 -15.45 16.95
N PRO A 86 -29.50 -15.63 18.29
CA PRO A 86 -30.51 -16.50 18.87
C PRO A 86 -31.87 -15.91 18.50
N LYS A 87 -32.65 -16.62 17.68
CA LYS A 87 -34.05 -16.30 17.49
C LYS A 87 -34.72 -16.62 18.81
N TYR A 88 -35.05 -15.57 19.57
CA TYR A 88 -35.89 -15.70 20.76
C TYR A 88 -37.27 -16.18 20.28
N SER A 89 -37.52 -17.49 20.30
CA SER A 89 -38.86 -18.04 20.11
C SER A 89 -39.64 -17.78 21.39
N GLY A 90 -40.45 -16.72 21.39
CA GLY A 90 -41.44 -16.50 22.44
C GLY A 90 -42.39 -17.68 22.51
N SER A 91 -42.23 -18.51 23.53
CA SER A 91 -43.14 -19.60 23.84
C SER A 91 -44.44 -19.01 24.39
N THR A 92 -45.48 -19.03 23.58
CA THR A 92 -46.84 -18.65 23.97
C THR A 92 -47.37 -19.68 24.97
N TYR A 93 -47.71 -19.24 26.18
CA TYR A 93 -48.46 -20.03 27.16
C TYR A 93 -49.95 -19.93 26.83
N TYR A 94 -50.58 -21.09 26.59
CA TYR A 94 -52.01 -21.34 26.78
C TYR A 94 -52.15 -22.69 27.48
#